data_AF-A0A539E8C8-F1
#
_entry.id   AF-A0A539E8C8-F1
#
_cell.length_a   1.000
_cell.length_b   1.000
_cell.length_c   1.000
_cell.angle_alpha   90.00
_cell.angle_beta   90.00
_cell.angle_gamma   90.00
#
_symmetry.space_group_name_H-M   'P 1'
#
loop_
_entity.id
_entity.type
_entity.pdbx_description
1 polymer ?
#
loop_
_entity_poly.entity_id
_entity_poly.type
_entity_poly.pdbx_seq_one_letter_code
_entity_poly.pdbx_strand_id
1 'polypeptide(L)'
;IDIESILGTKVSRNELAGRLLNELFNAIELFEAGGLSPFLSEWLSLDYLKGKMVTLTWGGRDSITGKAAGIDAQGALLIEQSGCVRPYHSGEVSVRVAPQRV
;
A
#
# COMPACT_ATOMS: atom_id res chain seq x y z
N ILE A 1 -16.38 7.51 1.87
CA ILE A 1 -15.72 8.83 1.73
C ILE A 1 -15.21 8.92 0.30
N ASP A 2 -15.65 9.94 -0.44
CA ASP A 2 -15.25 10.23 -1.82
C ASP A 2 -14.36 11.50 -1.89
N ILE A 3 -13.77 11.77 -3.06
CA ILE A 3 -12.79 12.85 -3.27
C ILE A 3 -13.45 14.24 -3.16
N GLU A 4 -14.67 14.43 -3.65
CA GLU A 4 -15.37 15.72 -3.58
C GLU A 4 -15.68 16.09 -2.12
N SER A 5 -16.11 15.10 -1.32
CA SER A 5 -16.28 15.27 0.13
C SER A 5 -15.00 15.64 0.87
N ILE A 6 -13.84 15.11 0.46
CA ILE A 6 -12.54 15.44 1.06
C ILE A 6 -12.10 16.86 0.70
N LEU A 7 -12.26 17.25 -0.56
CA LEU A 7 -11.78 18.53 -1.08
C LEU A 7 -12.74 19.69 -0.81
N GLY A 8 -14.01 19.41 -0.48
CA GLY A 8 -15.04 20.43 -0.30
C GLY A 8 -15.39 21.20 -1.57
N THR A 9 -15.03 20.66 -2.74
CA THR A 9 -15.25 21.26 -4.05
C THR A 9 -15.64 20.22 -5.08
N LYS A 10 -16.43 20.63 -6.07
CA LYS A 10 -16.84 19.74 -7.17
C LYS A 10 -15.65 19.22 -7.96
N VAL A 11 -15.67 17.92 -8.25
CA VAL A 11 -14.64 17.26 -9.05
C VAL A 11 -15.26 16.68 -10.33
N SER A 12 -14.72 17.06 -11.48
CA SER A 12 -15.11 16.46 -12.75
C SER A 12 -14.56 15.02 -12.84
N ARG A 13 -15.46 14.03 -12.85
CA ARG A 13 -15.10 12.61 -12.97
C ARG A 13 -14.31 12.33 -14.26
N ASN A 14 -14.69 12.96 -15.37
CA ASN A 14 -14.02 12.77 -16.66
C ASN A 14 -12.63 13.38 -16.66
N GLU A 15 -12.46 14.55 -16.06
CA GLU A 15 -11.15 15.19 -15.95
C GLU A 15 -10.22 14.39 -15.03
N LEU A 16 -10.73 13.95 -13.88
CA LEU A 16 -9.98 13.12 -12.96
C LEU A 16 -9.56 11.80 -13.62
N ALA A 17 -10.48 11.13 -14.32
CA ALA A 17 -10.18 9.89 -15.04
C ALA A 17 -9.12 10.11 -16.13
N GLY A 18 -9.22 11.20 -16.91
CA GLY A 18 -8.22 11.53 -17.93
C GLY A 18 -6.82 11.76 -17.35
N ARG A 19 -6.73 12.51 -16.24
CA ARG A 19 -5.46 12.75 -15.53
C ARG A 19 -4.88 11.44 -14.97
N LEU A 20 -5.71 10.62 -14.32
CA LEU A 20 -5.29 9.33 -13.78
C LEU A 20 -4.77 8.39 -14.88
N LEU A 21 -5.45 8.32 -16.02
CA LEU A 21 -5.02 7.49 -17.15
C LEU A 21 -3.66 7.94 -17.70
N ASN A 22 -3.45 9.25 -17.87
CA ASN A 22 -2.17 9.79 -18.33
C ASN A 22 -1.02 9.42 -17.38
N GLU A 23 -1.22 9.60 -16.07
CA GLU A 23 -0.20 9.22 -15.08
C GLU A 23 0.02 7.71 -15.01
N LEU A 24 -1.03 6.91 -15.16
CA LEU A 24 -0.91 5.45 -15.22
C LEU A 24 -0.10 4.99 -16.42
N PHE A 25 -0.28 5.58 -17.62
CA PHE A 25 0.53 5.23 -18.78
C PHE A 25 2.02 5.54 -18.54
N ASN A 26 2.33 6.73 -18.02
CA ASN A 26 3.70 7.10 -17.65
C ASN A 26 4.30 6.13 -16.63
N ALA A 27 3.53 5.77 -15.59
CA ALA A 27 3.97 4.84 -14.55
C ALA A 27 4.19 3.42 -15.11
N ILE A 28 3.34 2.95 -16.02
CA ILE A 28 3.51 1.64 -16.66
C ILE A 28 4.80 1.60 -17.47
N GLU A 29 5.06 2.62 -18.30
CA GLU A 29 6.31 2.70 -19.09
C GLU A 29 7.56 2.70 -18.19
N LEU A 30 7.52 3.46 -17.09
CA LEU A 30 8.61 3.49 -16.12
C LEU A 30 8.80 2.15 -15.41
N PHE A 31 7.69 1.48 -15.08
CA PHE A 31 7.71 0.16 -14.45
C PHE A 31 8.23 -0.93 -15.39
N GLU A 32 7.88 -0.89 -16.68
CA GLU A 32 8.41 -1.83 -17.67
C GLU A 32 9.93 -1.71 -17.81
N ALA A 33 10.47 -0.49 -17.71
CA ALA A 33 11.91 -0.24 -17.82
C ALA A 33 12.71 -0.55 -16.54
N GLY A 34 12.15 -0.26 -15.36
CA GLY A 34 12.89 -0.26 -14.09
C GLY A 34 12.30 -1.12 -12.98
N GLY A 35 11.20 -1.81 -13.23
CA GLY A 35 10.40 -2.49 -12.21
C GLY A 35 9.93 -1.51 -11.13
N LEU A 36 9.88 -1.98 -9.88
CA LEU A 36 9.41 -1.18 -8.74
C LEU A 36 10.43 -0.14 -8.25
N SER A 37 11.71 -0.29 -8.58
CA SER A 37 12.80 0.53 -8.03
C SER A 37 12.58 2.04 -8.14
N PRO A 38 12.10 2.60 -9.27
CA PRO A 38 11.83 4.04 -9.39
C PRO A 38 10.75 4.56 -8.43
N PHE A 39 9.84 3.69 -7.99
CA PHE A 39 8.69 4.05 -7.16
C PHE A 39 8.96 3.90 -5.66
N LEU A 40 10.02 3.20 -5.25
CA LEU A 40 10.27 2.88 -3.83
C LEU A 40 10.39 4.13 -2.96
N SER A 41 11.04 5.18 -3.45
CA SER A 41 11.20 6.42 -2.68
C SER A 41 9.85 7.12 -2.46
N GLU A 42 9.03 7.22 -3.51
CA GLU A 42 7.71 7.84 -3.43
C GLU A 42 6.78 7.01 -2.53
N TRP A 43 6.77 5.68 -2.71
CA TRP A 43 6.03 4.76 -1.87
C TRP A 43 6.35 4.95 -0.38
N LEU A 44 7.64 4.94 -0.02
CA LEU A 44 8.06 5.06 1.39
C LEU A 44 7.63 6.39 2.03
N SER A 45 7.49 7.45 1.24
CA SER A 45 7.00 8.75 1.72
C SER A 45 5.49 8.79 1.98
N LEU A 46 4.74 7.91 1.29
CA LEU A 46 3.27 7.83 1.34
C LEU A 46 2.77 6.59 2.10
N ASP A 47 3.67 5.75 2.63
CA ASP A 47 3.32 4.49 3.27
C ASP A 47 2.55 4.71 4.57
N TYR A 48 1.22 4.64 4.45
CA TYR A 48 0.29 4.81 5.56
C TYR A 48 0.43 3.71 6.65
N LEU A 49 0.88 2.51 6.28
CA LEU A 49 0.95 1.37 7.19
C LEU A 49 2.25 1.35 7.97
N LYS A 50 3.34 1.88 7.42
CA LYS A 50 4.67 1.90 8.05
C LYS A 50 4.60 2.34 9.51
N GLY A 51 5.17 1.50 10.38
CA GLY A 51 5.23 1.70 11.82
C GLY A 51 3.97 1.33 12.60
N LYS A 52 2.83 1.05 11.93
CA LYS A 52 1.58 0.65 12.58
C LYS A 52 1.53 -0.85 12.84
N MET A 53 0.82 -1.23 13.89
CA MET A 53 0.41 -2.62 14.09
C MET A 53 -0.63 -2.99 13.03
N VAL A 54 -0.38 -4.07 12.31
CA VAL A 54 -1.26 -4.60 11.28
C VAL A 54 -1.51 -6.08 11.52
N THR A 55 -2.68 -6.55 11.10
CA THR A 55 -3.05 -7.96 11.08
C THR A 55 -3.13 -8.41 9.62
N LEU A 56 -2.38 -9.46 9.29
CA LEU A 56 -2.48 -10.17 8.02
C LEU A 56 -3.40 -11.37 8.19
N THR A 57 -4.30 -11.62 7.24
CA THR A 57 -5.22 -12.76 7.24
C THR A 57 -5.15 -13.54 5.93
N TRP A 58 -5.09 -14.88 6.00
CA TRP A 58 -5.14 -15.79 4.85
C TRP A 58 -6.53 -16.41 4.75
N GLY A 59 -7.31 -16.05 3.73
CA GLY A 59 -8.60 -16.71 3.44
C GLY A 59 -9.55 -16.87 4.64
N GLY A 60 -9.45 -16.00 5.65
CA GLY A 60 -10.24 -16.03 6.88
C GLY A 60 -9.90 -17.13 7.90
N ARG A 61 -8.81 -17.90 7.72
CA ARG A 61 -8.48 -19.04 8.61
C ARG A 61 -7.39 -18.67 9.61
N ASP A 62 -6.26 -18.20 9.10
CA ASP A 62 -5.10 -17.86 9.91
C ASP A 62 -4.81 -16.37 9.86
N SER A 63 -4.27 -15.83 10.96
CA SER A 63 -3.84 -14.45 11.04
C SER A 63 -2.56 -14.28 11.82
N ILE A 64 -1.77 -13.29 11.44
CA ILE A 64 -0.63 -12.82 12.23
C ILE A 64 -0.78 -11.33 12.49
N THR A 65 -0.27 -10.87 13.63
CA THR A 65 -0.21 -9.45 13.96
C THR A 65 1.23 -9.04 14.20
N GLY A 66 1.66 -7.96 13.57
CA GLY A 66 3.01 -7.43 13.69
C GLY A 66 3.07 -5.97 13.25
N LYS A 67 4.25 -5.37 13.35
CA LYS A 67 4.46 -3.98 12.95
C LYS A 67 4.84 -3.93 11.48
N ALA A 68 4.13 -3.13 10.68
CA ALA A 68 4.49 -2.96 9.28
C ALA A 68 5.82 -2.19 9.16
N ALA A 69 6.77 -2.76 8.43
CA ALA A 69 8.12 -2.24 8.23
C ALA A 69 8.36 -1.69 6.82
N GLY A 70 7.28 -1.50 6.05
CA GLY A 70 7.33 -1.04 4.65
C GLY A 70 7.24 -2.20 3.66
N ILE A 71 7.79 -2.02 2.47
CA ILE A 71 7.89 -3.05 1.44
C ILE A 71 9.36 -3.31 1.07
N ASP A 72 9.64 -4.51 0.57
CA ASP A 72 10.94 -4.79 -0.07
C ASP A 72 10.97 -4.36 -1.55
N ALA A 73 12.11 -4.59 -2.21
CA ALA A 73 12.31 -4.24 -3.61
C ALA A 73 11.41 -5.02 -4.59
N GLN A 74 10.78 -6.11 -4.14
CA GLN A 74 9.84 -6.92 -4.92
C GLN A 74 8.38 -6.55 -4.61
N GLY A 75 8.16 -5.60 -3.70
CA GLY A 75 6.83 -5.16 -3.29
C GLY A 75 6.16 -6.05 -2.24
N ALA A 76 6.89 -6.96 -1.59
CA ALA A 76 6.34 -7.73 -0.47
C ALA A 76 6.18 -6.83 0.76
N LEU A 77 5.06 -6.95 1.46
CA LEU A 77 4.84 -6.26 2.72
C LEU A 77 5.73 -6.87 3.81
N LEU A 78 6.54 -6.03 4.45
CA LEU A 78 7.43 -6.44 5.53
C LEU A 78 6.71 -6.32 6.87
N ILE A 79 6.67 -7.41 7.64
CA ILE A 79 6.13 -7.43 9.00
C ILE A 79 7.23 -7.77 9.99
N GLU A 80 7.40 -6.90 10.99
CA GLU A 80 8.26 -7.10 12.14
C GLU A 80 7.47 -7.77 13.27
N GLN A 81 7.99 -8.90 13.76
CA GLN A 81 7.51 -9.59 14.96
C GLN A 81 8.71 -10.00 15.81
N SER A 82 8.75 -9.55 17.07
CA SER A 82 9.81 -9.93 18.03
C SER A 82 11.24 -9.72 17.50
N GLY A 83 11.47 -8.62 16.76
CA GLY A 83 12.77 -8.29 16.16
C GLY A 83 13.09 -9.01 14.84
N CYS A 84 12.22 -9.91 14.37
CA CYS A 84 12.36 -10.58 13.08
C CYS A 84 11.46 -9.90 12.04
N VAL A 85 12.03 -9.52 10.89
CA VAL A 85 11.29 -8.98 9.74
C VAL A 85 11.07 -10.08 8.70
N ARG A 86 9.83 -10.26 8.26
CA ARG A 86 9.46 -11.26 7.24
C ARG A 86 8.63 -10.64 6.10
N PRO A 87 8.88 -11.03 4.84
CA PRO A 87 8.10 -10.57 3.69
C PRO A 87 6.80 -11.37 3.51
N TYR A 88 5.75 -10.71 3.02
CA TYR A 88 4.44 -11.29 2.70
C TYR A 88 3.88 -10.71 1.40
N HIS A 89 3.43 -11.58 0.48
CA HIS A 89 2.87 -11.16 -0.81
C HIS A 89 1.33 -11.09 -0.78
N SER A 90 0.76 -10.06 -1.40
CA SER A 90 -0.67 -9.75 -1.36
C SER A 90 -1.59 -10.82 -1.97
N GLY A 91 -1.05 -11.72 -2.81
CA GLY A 91 -1.80 -12.85 -3.36
C GLY A 91 -2.26 -13.85 -2.30
N GLU A 92 -1.68 -13.80 -1.10
CA GLU A 92 -1.93 -14.76 -0.03
C GLU A 92 -2.65 -14.14 1.17
N VAL A 93 -2.60 -12.80 1.32
CA VAL A 93 -3.02 -12.11 2.55
C VAL A 93 -3.87 -10.87 2.33
N SER A 94 -4.80 -10.62 3.26
CA SER A 94 -5.46 -9.33 3.44
C SER A 94 -4.85 -8.61 4.64
N VAL A 95 -4.48 -7.33 4.47
CA VAL A 95 -3.91 -6.48 5.54
C VAL A 95 -4.96 -5.54 6.12
N ARG A 96 -4.99 -5.41 7.45
CA ARG A 96 -5.79 -4.41 8.18
C ARG A 96 -4.98 -3.79 9.31
N VAL A 97 -5.21 -2.52 9.61
CA VAL A 97 -4.66 -1.92 10.83
C VAL A 97 -5.25 -2.65 12.03
N ALA A 98 -4.40 -3.11 12.94
CA ALA A 98 -4.85 -3.79 14.14
C ALA A 98 -5.58 -2.79 15.04
N PRO A 99 -6.71 -3.17 15.66
CA PRO A 99 -7.41 -2.30 16.60
C PRO A 99 -6.47 -1.95 17.75
N GLN A 100 -6.39 -0.66 18.10
CA GLN A 100 -5.69 -0.21 19.29
C GLN A 100 -6.46 -0.72 20.50
N ARG A 101 -5.84 -1.58 21.32
CA ARG A 101 -6.38 -1.90 22.64
C ARG A 101 -6.17 -0.66 23.51
N VAL A 102 -7.27 -0.01 23.87
CA VAL A 102 -7.33 1.05 24.91
C VAL A 102 -7.15 0.40 26.27
#